data_AF-A0AAE0W8H3-F1
#
_entry.id   AF-A0AAE0W8H3-F1
#
_cell.length_a   1.000
_cell.length_b   1.000
_cell.length_c   1.000
_cell.angle_alpha   90.00
_cell.angle_beta   90.00
_cell.angle_gamma   90.00
#
_symmetry.space_group_name_H-M   'P 1'
#
loop_
_entity.id
_entity.type
_entity.pdbx_description
1 polymer ?
#
loop_
_entity_poly.entity_id
_entity_poly.type
_entity_poly.pdbx_seq_one_letter_code
_entity_poly.pdbx_strand_id
1 'polypeptide(L)'
;MEEIPGLCFSISVTTRKQREGEIEGKDYYFVTEDVFKKKIEENAFLEFENVSGNYYGTLTEKVDEILIAGRHVVFDIEVHGAMSIKKIFGNQSLIIFVKTSSLEELEKRLRKRGTETDRTIQVRLERAVYEYGFLGRILEMPIEVLDIKKTLRQSSNFYEVVSAFGKRSIQINEERRQEIEEKLAPFRAKLREPVLEYDMDRVYPEQVLMALKYELMPKPTIESIREYTEGKYDFYFGDLPTSFDS
;
A
#
# COMPACT_ATOMS: atom_id res chain seq x y z
N MET A 1 17.60 1.24 -6.83
CA MET A 1 16.26 0.77 -6.48
C MET A 1 15.65 0.41 -7.81
N GLU A 2 15.46 -0.88 -8.07
CA GLU A 2 14.85 -1.30 -9.34
C GLU A 2 13.40 -0.83 -9.37
N GLU A 3 13.00 -0.24 -10.49
CA GLU A 3 11.61 0.17 -10.71
C GLU A 3 10.73 -1.08 -10.78
N ILE A 4 9.65 -1.09 -10.01
CA ILE A 4 8.66 -2.15 -10.07
C ILE A 4 7.59 -1.66 -11.05
N PRO A 5 7.36 -2.35 -12.18
CA PRO A 5 6.37 -1.92 -13.16
C PRO A 5 5.00 -1.69 -12.51
N GLY A 6 4.42 -0.52 -12.75
CA GLY A 6 3.12 -0.14 -12.20
C GLY A 6 3.12 0.32 -10.74
N LEU A 7 4.27 0.37 -10.03
CA LEU A 7 4.37 0.83 -8.64
C LEU A 7 5.41 1.95 -8.53
N CYS A 8 5.09 3.01 -7.79
CA CYS A 8 5.99 4.13 -7.53
C CYS A 8 5.93 4.60 -6.09
N PHE A 9 7.08 4.89 -5.51
CA PHE A 9 7.16 5.44 -4.17
C PHE A 9 6.85 6.93 -4.19
N SER A 10 6.05 7.37 -3.22
CA SER A 10 5.94 8.79 -2.90
C SER A 10 7.25 9.24 -2.27
N ILE A 11 7.83 10.32 -2.79
CA ILE A 11 8.99 10.98 -2.19
C ILE A 11 8.47 12.13 -1.34
N SER A 12 8.63 12.00 -0.02
CA SER A 12 8.14 13.01 0.93
C SER A 12 9.05 14.24 0.95
N VAL A 13 8.46 15.38 1.30
CA VAL A 13 9.18 16.61 1.63
C VAL A 13 9.53 16.57 3.11
N THR A 14 10.73 17.02 3.50
CA THR A 14 11.10 17.14 4.91
C THR A 14 11.88 18.41 5.22
N THR A 15 11.74 18.92 6.44
CA THR A 15 12.58 19.99 6.99
C THR A 15 13.83 19.48 7.69
N ARG A 16 13.96 18.16 7.85
CA ARG A 16 15.16 17.55 8.42
C ARG A 16 16.34 17.80 7.47
N LYS A 17 17.52 18.03 8.03
CA LYS A 17 18.76 18.04 7.24
C LYS A 17 19.02 16.68 6.60
N GLN A 18 19.44 16.70 5.34
CA GLN A 18 19.95 15.54 4.61
C GLN A 18 21.10 14.88 5.39
N ARG A 19 21.05 13.55 5.52
CA ARG A 19 22.12 12.73 6.10
C ARG A 19 23.12 12.31 5.02
N GLU A 20 24.28 11.88 5.46
CA GLU A 20 25.28 11.27 4.58
C GLU A 20 24.69 10.04 3.86
N GLY A 21 24.82 10.02 2.53
CA GLY A 21 24.30 8.95 1.67
C GLY A 21 22.85 9.13 1.18
N GLU A 22 22.07 10.06 1.75
CA GLU A 22 20.75 10.43 1.20
C GLU A 22 20.93 11.29 -0.06
N ILE A 23 19.97 11.21 -0.98
CA ILE A 23 19.96 11.88 -2.30
C ILE A 23 18.68 12.72 -2.41
N GLU A 24 18.85 14.02 -2.69
CA GLU A 24 17.75 14.97 -2.95
C GLU A 24 16.89 14.51 -4.13
N GLY A 25 15.57 14.58 -3.97
CA GLY A 25 14.61 14.17 -5.00
C GLY A 25 14.56 12.66 -5.23
N LYS A 26 15.17 11.87 -4.33
CA LYS A 26 15.07 10.41 -4.34
C LYS A 26 14.68 9.87 -2.97
N ASP A 27 15.41 10.27 -1.92
CA ASP A 27 15.08 9.87 -0.55
C ASP A 27 14.04 10.82 0.05
N TYR A 28 14.28 12.12 -0.08
CA TYR A 28 13.34 13.18 0.27
C TYR A 28 13.56 14.41 -0.61
N TYR A 29 12.58 15.31 -0.61
CA TYR A 29 12.80 16.71 -0.95
C TYR A 29 13.16 17.48 0.32
N PHE A 30 14.42 17.91 0.45
CA PHE A 30 14.90 18.59 1.64
C PHE A 30 14.65 20.11 1.51
N VAL A 31 13.79 20.66 2.37
CA VAL A 31 13.40 22.09 2.33
C VAL A 31 13.62 22.77 3.68
N THR A 32 13.58 24.10 3.71
CA THR A 32 13.54 24.83 4.98
C THR A 32 12.15 24.79 5.60
N GLU A 33 12.06 25.07 6.90
CA GLU A 33 10.77 25.15 7.61
C GLU A 33 9.85 26.23 7.01
N ASP A 34 10.39 27.38 6.60
CA ASP A 34 9.60 28.44 5.97
C ASP A 34 8.99 27.99 4.63
N VAL A 35 9.77 27.26 3.81
CA VAL A 35 9.27 26.70 2.54
C VAL A 35 8.20 25.65 2.81
N PHE A 36 8.38 24.81 3.84
CA PHE A 36 7.39 23.81 4.21
C PHE A 36 6.08 24.47 4.67
N LYS A 37 6.15 25.48 5.53
CA LYS A 37 4.97 26.22 6.02
C LYS A 37 4.23 26.93 4.90
N LYS A 38 4.94 27.54 3.95
CA LYS A 38 4.33 28.11 2.76
C LYS A 38 3.51 27.06 1.97
N LYS A 39 4.04 25.85 1.82
CA LYS A 39 3.31 24.74 1.17
C LYS A 39 2.08 24.29 1.96
N ILE A 40 2.09 24.40 3.28
CA ILE A 40 0.90 24.17 4.12
C ILE A 40 -0.16 25.25 3.79
N GLU A 41 0.23 26.52 3.75
CA GLU A 41 -0.69 27.63 3.41
C GLU A 41 -1.31 27.48 2.01
N GLU A 42 -0.53 26.91 1.08
CA GLU A 42 -0.96 26.61 -0.29
C GLU A 42 -1.81 25.34 -0.41
N ASN A 43 -2.07 24.61 0.68
CA ASN A 43 -2.73 23.28 0.68
C ASN A 43 -2.06 22.27 -0.26
N ALA A 44 -0.74 22.32 -0.39
CA ALA A 44 0.01 21.49 -1.33
C ALA A 44 0.22 20.04 -0.85
N PHE A 45 -0.10 19.73 0.40
CA PHE A 45 0.12 18.43 1.02
C PHE A 45 -1.16 17.60 1.10
N LEU A 46 -1.03 16.33 0.70
CA LEU A 46 -2.04 15.31 0.93
C LEU A 46 -2.13 14.96 2.42
N GLU A 47 -0.98 14.90 3.07
CA GLU A 47 -0.81 14.74 4.51
C GLU A 47 0.53 15.37 4.93
N PHE A 48 0.62 15.79 6.20
CA PHE A 48 1.88 16.19 6.82
C PHE A 48 1.83 15.99 8.34
N GLU A 49 3.00 15.76 8.95
CA GLU A 49 3.15 15.63 10.40
C GLU A 49 4.48 16.27 10.85
N ASN A 50 4.51 16.77 12.10
CA ASN A 50 5.76 17.14 12.76
C ASN A 50 6.24 15.98 13.63
N VAL A 51 7.37 15.38 13.26
CA VAL A 51 7.97 14.26 13.98
C VAL A 51 9.30 14.69 14.59
N SER A 52 9.32 14.72 15.93
CA SER A 52 10.52 15.08 16.71
C SER A 52 11.15 16.41 16.27
N GLY A 53 10.32 17.42 15.97
CA GLY A 53 10.76 18.77 15.61
C GLY A 53 11.07 18.98 14.13
N ASN A 54 10.87 17.98 13.26
CA ASN A 54 10.97 18.13 11.81
C ASN A 54 9.62 17.86 11.15
N TYR A 55 9.28 18.62 10.13
CA TYR A 55 8.10 18.37 9.33
C TYR A 55 8.40 17.33 8.24
N TYR A 56 7.39 16.51 7.96
CA TYR A 56 7.35 15.56 6.86
C TYR A 56 5.99 15.69 6.19
N GLY A 57 5.94 15.62 4.87
CA GLY A 57 4.66 15.65 4.16
C GLY A 57 4.74 15.15 2.74
N THR A 58 3.61 14.67 2.25
CA THR A 58 3.45 14.11 0.91
C THR A 58 2.76 15.11 0.00
N LEU A 59 3.39 15.49 -1.12
CA LEU A 59 2.83 16.46 -2.07
C LEU A 59 1.70 15.84 -2.87
N THR A 60 0.54 16.51 -2.91
CA THR A 60 -0.63 16.07 -3.69
C THR A 60 -0.29 15.95 -5.17
N GLU A 61 0.36 16.96 -5.74
CA GLU A 61 0.77 16.99 -7.15
C GLU A 61 1.61 15.76 -7.56
N LYS A 62 2.53 15.33 -6.69
CA LYS A 62 3.39 14.16 -6.98
C LYS A 62 2.65 12.85 -6.92
N VAL A 63 1.65 12.75 -6.04
CA VAL A 63 0.75 11.59 -5.99
C VAL A 63 -0.10 11.56 -7.26
N ASP A 64 -0.67 12.70 -7.67
CA ASP A 64 -1.51 12.80 -8.86
C ASP A 64 -0.74 12.45 -10.14
N GLU A 65 0.50 12.93 -10.30
CA GLU A 65 1.38 12.57 -11.42
C GLU A 65 1.54 11.04 -11.57
N ILE A 66 1.72 10.31 -10.47
CA ILE A 66 1.88 8.86 -10.47
C ILE A 66 0.56 8.17 -10.84
N LEU A 67 -0.56 8.61 -10.24
CA LEU A 67 -1.87 8.03 -10.46
C LEU A 67 -2.36 8.25 -11.90
N ILE A 68 -2.15 9.45 -12.46
CA ILE A 68 -2.50 9.79 -13.85
C ILE A 68 -1.71 8.92 -14.84
N ALA A 69 -0.47 8.56 -14.51
CA ALA A 69 0.34 7.62 -15.29
C ALA A 69 -0.16 6.16 -15.21
N GLY A 70 -1.28 5.89 -14.53
CA GLY A 70 -1.84 4.55 -14.37
C GLY A 70 -1.04 3.66 -13.41
N ARG A 71 -0.22 4.26 -12.54
CA ARG A 71 0.63 3.55 -11.58
C ARG A 71 0.07 3.66 -10.16
N HIS A 72 0.35 2.65 -9.35
CA HIS A 72 0.02 2.64 -7.93
C HIS A 72 1.08 3.38 -7.12
N VAL A 73 0.64 4.16 -6.14
CA VAL A 73 1.53 4.87 -5.22
C VAL A 73 1.76 4.04 -3.96
N VAL A 74 3.02 3.90 -3.56
CA VAL A 74 3.41 3.31 -2.28
C VAL A 74 3.85 4.42 -1.34
N PHE A 75 3.22 4.48 -0.17
CA PHE A 75 3.54 5.43 0.89
C PHE A 75 4.29 4.72 2.02
N ASP A 76 5.43 5.28 2.41
CA ASP A 76 6.15 4.92 3.62
C ASP A 76 5.98 6.06 4.64
N ILE A 77 4.94 5.95 5.47
CA ILE A 77 4.46 7.02 6.35
C ILE A 77 3.96 6.48 7.69
N GLU A 78 3.88 7.36 8.68
CA GLU A 78 3.38 7.06 10.01
C GLU A 78 1.85 6.88 10.04
N VAL A 79 1.34 6.35 11.15
CA VAL A 79 -0.08 5.98 11.31
C VAL A 79 -1.04 7.14 11.04
N HIS A 80 -0.71 8.36 11.49
CA HIS A 80 -1.56 9.53 11.27
C HIS A 80 -1.65 9.91 9.79
N GLY A 81 -0.52 9.87 9.08
CA GLY A 81 -0.48 10.05 7.64
C GLY A 81 -1.30 8.97 6.93
N ALA A 82 -1.10 7.71 7.29
CA ALA A 82 -1.85 6.58 6.72
C ALA A 82 -3.37 6.72 6.92
N MET A 83 -3.81 7.16 8.10
CA MET A 83 -5.22 7.46 8.37
C MET A 83 -5.75 8.61 7.52
N SER A 84 -4.94 9.64 7.27
CA SER A 84 -5.30 10.79 6.44
C SER A 84 -5.50 10.37 4.98
N ILE A 85 -4.55 9.60 4.43
CA ILE A 85 -4.66 9.01 3.08
C ILE A 85 -5.87 8.08 3.00
N LYS A 86 -6.14 7.26 4.02
CA LYS A 86 -7.29 6.36 4.04
C LYS A 86 -8.62 7.09 4.03
N LYS A 87 -8.73 8.25 4.69
CA LYS A 87 -9.94 9.09 4.63
C LYS A 87 -10.18 9.64 3.22
N ILE A 88 -9.12 9.95 2.48
CA ILE A 88 -9.19 10.52 1.13
C ILE A 88 -9.53 9.43 0.10
N PHE A 89 -8.81 8.30 0.12
CA PHE A 89 -8.93 7.26 -0.91
C PHE A 89 -9.88 6.11 -0.54
N GLY A 90 -10.29 5.99 0.72
CA GLY A 90 -11.24 4.99 1.18
C GLY A 90 -10.83 3.56 0.79
N ASN A 91 -11.70 2.86 0.07
CA ASN A 91 -11.44 1.47 -0.37
C ASN A 91 -10.41 1.35 -1.51
N GLN A 92 -9.95 2.47 -2.08
CA GLN A 92 -8.92 2.49 -3.12
C GLN A 92 -7.50 2.45 -2.53
N SER A 93 -7.34 2.64 -1.21
CA SER A 93 -6.07 2.50 -0.52
C SER A 93 -6.04 1.28 0.39
N LEU A 94 -4.86 0.65 0.47
CA LEU A 94 -4.56 -0.42 1.40
C LEU A 94 -3.55 0.10 2.42
N ILE A 95 -3.84 -0.10 3.70
CA ILE A 95 -2.86 0.14 4.75
C ILE A 95 -2.24 -1.20 5.10
N ILE A 96 -0.91 -1.20 5.18
CA ILE A 96 -0.13 -2.34 5.65
C ILE A 96 0.57 -1.86 6.91
N PHE A 97 0.14 -2.37 8.06
CA PHE A 97 0.78 -2.02 9.32
C PHE A 97 1.92 -3.00 9.62
N VAL A 98 3.15 -2.51 9.64
CA VAL A 98 4.34 -3.33 9.91
C VAL A 98 4.72 -3.17 11.38
N LYS A 99 4.80 -4.30 12.09
CA LYS A 99 5.21 -4.30 13.50
C LYS A 99 6.22 -5.39 13.82
N THR A 100 6.94 -5.19 14.92
CA THR A 100 7.74 -6.24 15.55
C THR A 100 6.83 -7.22 16.31
N SER A 101 7.36 -8.40 16.62
CA SER A 101 6.64 -9.38 17.42
C SER A 101 6.40 -8.86 18.86
N SER A 102 7.31 -8.04 19.40
CA SER A 102 7.14 -7.35 20.70
C SER A 102 7.88 -6.00 20.75
N LEU A 103 7.61 -5.18 21.78
CA LEU A 103 8.30 -3.90 22.02
C LEU A 103 9.77 -4.11 22.40
N GLU A 104 10.08 -5.16 23.15
CA GLU A 104 11.47 -5.51 23.52
C GLU A 104 12.31 -5.81 22.28
N GLU A 105 11.72 -6.45 21.27
CA GLU A 105 12.38 -6.67 19.99
C GLU A 105 12.64 -5.37 19.23
N LEU A 106 11.68 -4.43 19.25
CA LEU A 106 11.86 -3.11 18.67
C LEU A 106 13.00 -2.35 19.35
N GLU A 107 13.01 -2.32 20.69
CA GLU A 107 14.08 -1.69 21.47
C GLU A 107 15.45 -2.28 21.13
N LYS A 108 15.56 -3.61 21.11
CA LYS A 108 16.80 -4.31 20.76
C LYS A 108 17.30 -3.91 19.37
N ARG A 109 16.41 -3.73 18.39
CA ARG A 109 16.76 -3.29 17.03
C ARG A 109 17.21 -1.82 17.01
N LEU A 110 16.53 -0.92 17.73
CA LEU A 110 16.92 0.49 17.85
C LEU A 110 18.31 0.62 18.47
N ARG A 111 18.56 -0.06 19.60
CA ARG A 111 19.87 -0.07 20.26
C ARG A 111 20.98 -0.64 19.39
N LYS A 112 20.71 -1.70 18.62
CA LYS A 112 21.68 -2.32 17.71
C LYS A 112 22.15 -1.37 16.60
N ARG A 113 21.32 -0.40 16.17
CA ARG A 113 21.71 0.59 15.15
C ARG A 113 22.81 1.52 15.66
N GLY A 114 22.88 1.79 16.97
CA GLY A 114 23.94 2.59 17.58
C GLY A 114 23.97 4.07 17.20
N THR A 115 22.94 4.57 16.50
CA THR A 115 22.88 5.95 15.98
C THR A 115 22.10 6.91 16.88
N GLU A 116 21.52 6.43 17.98
CA GLU A 116 20.52 7.15 18.77
C GLU A 116 20.85 7.12 20.27
N THR A 117 20.50 8.20 20.97
CA THR A 117 20.67 8.29 22.43
C THR A 117 19.58 7.53 23.16
N ASP A 118 19.80 7.15 24.42
CA ASP A 118 18.79 6.48 25.25
C ASP A 118 17.48 7.27 25.34
N ARG A 119 17.57 8.61 25.43
CA ARG A 119 16.40 9.48 25.43
C ARG A 119 15.62 9.39 24.10
N THR A 120 16.33 9.40 22.98
CA THR A 120 15.71 9.28 21.65
C THR A 120 15.05 7.91 21.47
N ILE A 121 15.67 6.84 21.98
CA ILE A 121 15.12 5.49 21.95
C ILE A 121 13.81 5.42 22.75
N GLN A 122 13.78 5.98 23.96
CA GLN A 122 12.56 5.99 24.78
C GLN A 122 11.40 6.72 24.10
N VAL A 123 11.66 7.90 23.53
CA VAL A 123 10.64 8.65 22.77
C VAL A 123 10.08 7.83 21.61
N ARG A 124 10.90 7.04 20.94
CA ARG A 124 10.46 6.13 19.86
C ARG A 124 9.63 4.95 20.36
N LEU A 125 9.99 4.38 21.51
CA LEU A 125 9.21 3.29 22.11
C LEU A 125 7.84 3.78 22.59
N GLU A 126 7.77 4.94 23.22
CA GLU A 126 6.52 5.59 23.61
C GLU A 126 5.63 5.86 22.38
N ARG A 127 6.23 6.34 21.30
CA ARG A 127 5.52 6.54 20.03
C ARG A 127 4.99 5.23 19.44
N ALA A 128 5.79 4.16 19.45
CA ALA A 128 5.34 2.85 18.97
C ALA A 128 4.16 2.31 19.79
N VAL A 129 4.17 2.48 21.12
CA VAL A 129 3.03 2.12 21.98
C VAL A 129 1.78 2.92 21.59
N TYR A 130 1.94 4.23 21.39
CA TYR A 130 0.86 5.10 20.96
C TYR A 130 0.29 4.66 19.61
N GLU A 131 1.14 4.36 18.62
CA GLU A 131 0.75 3.88 17.29
C GLU A 131 0.09 2.50 17.34
N TYR A 132 0.57 1.59 18.19
CA TYR A 132 -0.09 0.30 18.42
C TYR A 132 -1.49 0.47 18.99
N GLY A 133 -1.75 1.53 19.75
CA GLY A 133 -3.10 1.89 20.20
C GLY A 133 -4.08 2.15 19.07
N PHE A 134 -3.60 2.56 17.89
CA PHE A 134 -4.45 2.76 16.71
C PHE A 134 -4.83 1.44 16.04
N LEU A 135 -4.12 0.34 16.29
CA LEU A 135 -4.47 -0.97 15.72
C LEU A 135 -5.93 -1.32 15.96
N GLY A 136 -6.48 -1.02 17.15
CA GLY A 136 -7.90 -1.25 17.44
C GLY A 136 -8.86 -0.48 16.53
N ARG A 137 -8.53 0.77 16.15
CA ARG A 137 -9.33 1.60 15.22
C ARG A 137 -9.09 1.25 13.76
N ILE A 138 -7.88 0.76 13.46
CA ILE A 138 -7.42 0.32 12.14
C ILE A 138 -8.09 -1.02 11.78
N LEU A 139 -8.32 -1.91 12.75
CA LEU A 139 -8.96 -3.22 12.54
C LEU A 139 -10.45 -3.14 12.13
N GLU A 140 -11.11 -1.98 12.29
CA GLU A 140 -12.46 -1.74 11.73
C GLU A 140 -12.43 -1.48 10.21
N MET A 141 -11.24 -1.42 9.62
CA MET A 141 -11.00 -1.25 8.19
C MET A 141 -10.34 -2.53 7.64
N PRO A 142 -10.46 -2.84 6.33
CA PRO A 142 -9.78 -3.99 5.73
C PRO A 142 -8.27 -3.73 5.66
N ILE A 143 -7.58 -3.95 6.78
CA ILE A 143 -6.17 -3.69 7.00
C ILE A 143 -5.49 -4.99 7.39
N GLU A 144 -4.40 -5.31 6.70
CA GLU A 144 -3.59 -6.49 7.00
C GLU A 144 -2.39 -6.07 7.87
N VAL A 145 -2.27 -6.73 9.02
CA VAL A 145 -1.17 -6.50 9.96
C VAL A 145 -0.06 -7.50 9.65
N LEU A 146 1.11 -6.98 9.28
CA LEU A 146 2.25 -7.80 8.91
C LEU A 146 3.23 -7.96 10.07
N ASP A 147 3.53 -9.21 10.42
CA ASP A 147 4.68 -9.53 11.26
C ASP A 147 5.94 -9.53 10.42
N ILE A 148 6.88 -8.66 10.78
CA ILE A 148 8.10 -8.43 10.00
C ILE A 148 8.94 -9.70 9.79
N LYS A 149 8.95 -10.66 10.72
CA LYS A 149 9.70 -11.92 10.55
C LYS A 149 9.05 -12.81 9.51
N LYS A 150 7.72 -12.89 9.52
CA LYS A 150 6.97 -13.67 8.51
C LYS A 150 7.11 -13.03 7.13
N THR A 151 6.98 -11.71 7.06
CA THR A 151 7.04 -10.95 5.81
C THR A 151 8.44 -10.98 5.19
N LEU A 152 9.49 -10.89 6.00
CA LEU A 152 10.86 -10.94 5.49
C LEU A 152 11.42 -12.38 5.37
N ARG A 153 10.55 -13.41 5.39
CA ARG A 153 10.97 -14.82 5.27
C ARG A 153 11.60 -15.14 3.92
N GLN A 154 11.02 -14.61 2.83
CA GLN A 154 11.48 -14.88 1.47
C GLN A 154 12.39 -13.76 0.92
N SER A 155 12.22 -12.51 1.38
CA SER A 155 13.11 -11.40 1.03
C SER A 155 13.44 -10.54 2.24
N SER A 156 14.70 -10.13 2.36
CA SER A 156 15.15 -9.15 3.37
C SER A 156 14.76 -7.71 3.02
N ASN A 157 14.28 -7.48 1.82
CA ASN A 157 13.92 -6.19 1.27
C ASN A 157 12.39 -6.07 1.22
N PHE A 158 11.83 -5.20 2.06
CA PHE A 158 10.38 -5.01 2.15
C PHE A 158 9.76 -4.54 0.81
N TYR A 159 10.53 -3.90 -0.06
CA TYR A 159 10.07 -3.48 -1.39
C TYR A 159 9.78 -4.67 -2.30
N GLU A 160 10.63 -5.69 -2.26
CA GLU A 160 10.42 -6.93 -3.01
C GLU A 160 9.16 -7.65 -2.51
N VAL A 161 8.90 -7.57 -1.20
CA VAL A 161 7.70 -8.15 -0.60
C VAL A 161 6.43 -7.42 -1.06
N VAL A 162 6.43 -6.09 -1.04
CA VAL A 162 5.30 -5.30 -1.58
C VAL A 162 5.09 -5.57 -3.07
N SER A 163 6.18 -5.77 -3.83
CA SER A 163 6.12 -6.16 -5.24
C SER A 163 5.46 -7.52 -5.43
N ALA A 164 5.82 -8.49 -4.59
CA ALA A 164 5.25 -9.82 -4.60
C ALA A 164 3.73 -9.77 -4.36
N PHE A 165 3.28 -8.92 -3.43
CA PHE A 165 1.85 -8.70 -3.20
C PHE A 165 1.17 -8.10 -4.43
N GLY A 166 1.76 -7.05 -5.02
CA GLY A 166 1.21 -6.39 -6.20
C GLY A 166 1.03 -7.34 -7.38
N LYS A 167 2.08 -8.09 -7.74
CA LYS A 167 2.01 -9.09 -8.81
C LYS A 167 0.96 -10.15 -8.56
N ARG A 168 0.95 -10.74 -7.36
CA ARG A 168 0.02 -11.83 -7.04
C ARG A 168 -1.43 -11.31 -7.01
N SER A 169 -1.64 -10.07 -6.57
CA SER A 169 -2.95 -9.40 -6.63
C SER A 169 -3.47 -9.26 -8.08
N ILE A 170 -2.59 -8.93 -9.03
CA ILE A 170 -2.94 -8.89 -10.46
C ILE A 170 -3.32 -10.28 -10.98
N GLN A 171 -2.52 -11.30 -10.66
CA GLN A 171 -2.81 -12.68 -11.06
C GLN A 171 -4.15 -13.18 -10.49
N ILE A 172 -4.42 -12.94 -9.21
CA ILE A 172 -5.70 -13.28 -8.56
C ILE A 172 -6.87 -12.58 -9.28
N ASN A 173 -6.70 -11.33 -9.69
CA ASN A 173 -7.72 -10.62 -10.47
C ASN A 173 -7.96 -11.28 -11.84
N GLU A 174 -6.91 -11.68 -12.54
CA GLU A 174 -7.01 -12.37 -13.83
C GLU A 174 -7.70 -13.72 -13.69
N GLU A 175 -7.30 -14.53 -12.70
CA GLU A 175 -7.91 -15.83 -12.36
C GLU A 175 -9.41 -15.67 -12.06
N ARG A 176 -9.77 -14.71 -11.21
CA ARG A 176 -11.17 -14.41 -10.87
C ARG A 176 -11.97 -13.94 -12.08
N ARG A 177 -11.39 -13.10 -12.94
CA ARG A 177 -12.05 -12.62 -14.15
C ARG A 177 -12.34 -13.76 -15.12
N GLN A 178 -11.39 -14.66 -15.33
CA GLN A 178 -11.59 -15.85 -16.16
C GLN A 178 -12.71 -16.73 -15.58
N GLU A 179 -12.70 -16.99 -14.27
CA GLU A 179 -13.75 -17.76 -13.59
C GLU A 179 -15.15 -17.12 -13.72
N ILE A 180 -15.25 -15.79 -13.63
CA ILE A 180 -16.49 -15.04 -13.87
C ILE A 180 -16.95 -15.24 -15.32
N GLU A 181 -16.04 -15.03 -16.28
CA GLU A 181 -16.35 -15.11 -17.70
C GLU A 181 -16.86 -16.50 -18.08
N GLU A 182 -16.23 -17.57 -17.58
CA GLU A 182 -16.67 -18.95 -17.76
C GLU A 182 -18.08 -19.19 -17.20
N LYS A 183 -18.35 -18.71 -15.99
CA LYS A 183 -19.67 -18.88 -15.34
C LYS A 183 -20.77 -18.01 -15.95
N LEU A 184 -20.43 -16.86 -16.54
CA LEU A 184 -21.37 -16.01 -17.27
C LEU A 184 -21.64 -16.49 -18.70
N ALA A 185 -20.75 -17.29 -19.28
CA ALA A 185 -20.85 -17.77 -20.67
C ALA A 185 -22.22 -18.39 -21.02
N PRO A 186 -22.85 -19.23 -20.18
CA PRO A 186 -24.17 -19.80 -20.47
C PRO A 186 -25.30 -18.76 -20.58
N PHE A 187 -25.20 -17.65 -19.83
CA PHE A 187 -26.20 -16.57 -19.87
C PHE A 187 -26.00 -15.66 -21.09
N ARG A 188 -24.75 -15.43 -21.50
CA ARG A 188 -24.44 -14.70 -22.74
C ARG A 188 -24.82 -15.50 -23.99
N ALA A 189 -24.67 -16.82 -23.95
CA ALA A 189 -25.08 -17.69 -25.05
C ALA A 189 -26.61 -17.69 -25.28
N LYS A 190 -27.42 -17.51 -24.22
CA LYS A 190 -28.88 -17.38 -24.29
C LYS A 190 -29.37 -16.08 -24.96
N LEU A 191 -28.50 -15.09 -25.16
CA LEU A 191 -28.81 -13.83 -25.85
C LEU A 191 -28.62 -13.91 -27.38
N ARG A 192 -28.28 -15.08 -27.95
CA ARG A 192 -28.13 -15.26 -29.40
C ARG A 192 -29.43 -15.78 -30.02
N GLU A 193 -30.36 -14.86 -30.27
CA GLU A 193 -31.35 -14.76 -31.36
C GLU A 193 -32.33 -13.64 -30.98
N PRO A 194 -32.83 -12.86 -31.97
CA PRO A 194 -32.83 -11.40 -31.90
C PRO A 194 -33.32 -10.88 -30.54
N VAL A 195 -32.44 -10.16 -29.85
CA VAL A 195 -32.72 -9.49 -28.58
C VAL A 195 -33.86 -8.51 -28.83
N LEU A 196 -35.07 -8.86 -28.40
CA LEU A 196 -36.21 -7.95 -28.43
C LEU A 196 -35.89 -6.80 -27.47
N GLU A 197 -36.37 -5.59 -27.77
CA GLU A 197 -36.02 -4.37 -27.00
C GLU A 197 -36.33 -4.51 -25.49
N TYR A 198 -37.27 -5.38 -25.12
CA TYR A 198 -37.60 -5.71 -23.73
C TYR A 198 -36.62 -6.68 -23.04
N ASP A 199 -35.78 -7.41 -23.79
CA ASP A 199 -34.80 -8.37 -23.26
C ASP A 199 -33.49 -7.69 -22.82
N MET A 200 -33.28 -6.42 -23.20
CA MET A 200 -32.10 -5.61 -22.81
C MET A 200 -32.01 -5.35 -21.30
N ASP A 201 -33.15 -5.38 -20.60
CA ASP A 201 -33.25 -5.15 -19.15
C ASP A 201 -33.37 -6.44 -18.33
N ARG A 202 -33.26 -7.63 -18.95
CA ARG A 202 -33.35 -8.90 -18.23
C ARG A 202 -32.08 -9.17 -17.43
N VAL A 203 -32.13 -8.80 -16.16
CA VAL A 203 -31.16 -9.22 -15.16
C VAL A 203 -31.55 -10.59 -14.62
N TYR A 204 -30.74 -11.62 -14.87
CA TYR A 204 -30.98 -12.96 -14.33
C TYR A 204 -30.62 -13.01 -12.84
N PRO A 205 -31.49 -13.52 -11.94
CA PRO A 205 -31.19 -13.61 -10.51
C PRO A 205 -29.87 -14.32 -10.21
N GLU A 206 -29.50 -15.33 -11.00
CA GLU A 206 -28.24 -16.05 -10.85
C GLU A 206 -27.02 -15.16 -11.17
N GLN A 207 -27.14 -14.25 -12.16
CA GLN A 207 -26.08 -13.28 -12.46
C GLN A 207 -25.89 -12.28 -11.33
N VAL A 208 -26.98 -11.81 -10.71
CA VAL A 208 -26.93 -10.90 -9.54
C VAL A 208 -26.27 -11.60 -8.36
N LEU A 209 -26.69 -12.83 -8.06
CA LEU A 209 -26.09 -13.63 -6.98
C LEU A 209 -24.59 -13.84 -7.21
N MET A 210 -24.17 -14.01 -8.47
CA MET A 210 -22.77 -14.16 -8.81
C MET A 210 -21.99 -12.86 -8.62
N ALA A 211 -22.51 -11.72 -9.10
CA ALA A 211 -21.91 -10.41 -8.87
C ALA A 211 -21.77 -10.10 -7.37
N LEU A 212 -22.83 -10.34 -6.59
CA LEU A 212 -22.81 -10.19 -5.13
C LEU A 212 -21.76 -11.10 -4.48
N LYS A 213 -21.62 -12.35 -4.94
CA LYS A 213 -20.59 -13.26 -4.43
C LYS A 213 -19.18 -12.71 -4.65
N TYR A 214 -18.88 -12.16 -5.82
CA TYR A 214 -17.57 -11.57 -6.11
C TYR A 214 -17.32 -10.28 -5.36
N GLU A 215 -18.36 -9.46 -5.15
CA GLU A 215 -18.28 -8.25 -4.35
C GLU A 215 -17.93 -8.55 -2.88
N LEU A 216 -18.43 -9.68 -2.36
CA LEU A 216 -18.16 -10.16 -1.00
C LEU A 216 -16.82 -10.91 -0.83
N MET A 217 -16.11 -11.23 -1.92
CA MET A 217 -14.81 -11.89 -1.82
C MET A 217 -13.77 -10.94 -1.21
N PRO A 218 -12.75 -11.46 -0.49
CA PRO A 218 -11.61 -10.67 -0.06
C PRO A 218 -10.99 -9.94 -1.25
N LYS A 219 -10.52 -8.71 -1.06
CA LYS A 219 -9.81 -8.01 -2.13
C LYS A 219 -8.57 -8.81 -2.55
N PRO A 220 -8.24 -8.90 -3.85
CA PRO A 220 -7.09 -9.66 -4.34
C PRO A 220 -5.78 -9.34 -3.60
N THR A 221 -5.56 -8.07 -3.24
CA THR A 221 -4.37 -7.66 -2.49
C THR A 221 -4.33 -8.22 -1.06
N ILE A 222 -5.49 -8.40 -0.42
CA ILE A 222 -5.59 -9.02 0.91
C ILE A 222 -5.25 -10.50 0.80
N GLU A 223 -5.78 -11.17 -0.22
CA GLU A 223 -5.47 -12.58 -0.47
C GLU A 223 -3.99 -12.79 -0.81
N SER A 224 -3.39 -11.94 -1.66
CA SER A 224 -1.96 -12.04 -1.98
C SER A 224 -1.06 -11.91 -0.75
N ILE A 225 -1.42 -11.02 0.19
CA ILE A 225 -0.68 -10.85 1.44
C ILE A 225 -0.76 -12.13 2.30
N ARG A 226 -1.95 -12.72 2.40
CA ARG A 226 -2.15 -13.97 3.17
C ARG A 226 -1.39 -15.13 2.54
N GLU A 227 -1.51 -15.31 1.23
CA GLU A 227 -0.80 -16.37 0.52
C GLU A 227 0.71 -16.27 0.68
N TYR A 228 1.27 -15.06 0.62
CA TYR A 228 2.70 -14.86 0.83
C TYR A 228 3.11 -15.13 2.28
N THR A 229 2.38 -14.59 3.26
CA THR A 229 2.72 -14.75 4.68
C THR A 229 2.51 -16.19 5.19
N GLU A 230 1.61 -16.95 4.57
CA GLU A 230 1.40 -18.39 4.81
C GLU A 230 2.38 -19.27 4.03
N GLY A 231 3.12 -18.71 3.06
CA GLY A 231 4.04 -19.47 2.20
C GLY A 231 3.33 -20.39 1.21
N LYS A 232 2.15 -19.99 0.72
CA LYS A 232 1.40 -20.72 -0.32
C LYS A 232 2.03 -20.61 -1.70
N TYR A 233 2.90 -19.62 -1.91
CA TYR A 233 3.73 -19.49 -3.11
C TYR A 233 5.13 -18.98 -2.73
N ASP A 234 6.11 -19.32 -3.56
CA ASP A 234 7.46 -18.79 -3.48
C ASP A 234 7.59 -17.62 -4.47
N PHE A 235 8.13 -16.50 -4.01
CA PHE A 235 8.41 -15.34 -4.85
C PHE A 235 9.92 -15.21 -5.10
N TYR A 236 10.30 -15.23 -6.37
CA TYR A 236 11.65 -14.91 -6.83
C TYR A 236 11.61 -13.60 -7.61
N PHE A 237 12.32 -12.59 -7.12
CA PHE A 237 12.32 -11.25 -7.72
C PHE A 237 12.82 -11.24 -9.18
N GLY A 238 13.72 -12.18 -9.53
CA GLY A 238 14.31 -12.31 -10.88
C GLY A 238 13.32 -12.64 -12.00
N ASP A 239 12.08 -13.05 -11.70
CA ASP A 239 11.03 -13.32 -12.69
C ASP A 239 10.16 -12.07 -12.98
N LEU A 240 10.63 -10.88 -12.64
CA LEU A 240 10.10 -9.62 -13.18
C LEU A 240 10.51 -9.49 -14.65
N PRO A 241 9.58 -9.38 -15.62
CA PRO A 241 9.95 -8.94 -16.95
C PRO A 241 10.61 -7.57 -16.82
N THR A 242 11.90 -7.49 -17.17
CA THR A 242 12.69 -6.26 -17.14
C THR A 242 12.33 -5.29 -18.27
N SER A 243 11.41 -5.71 -19.14
CA SER A 243 10.84 -4.93 -20.23
C SER A 243 9.42 -5.43 -20.46
N PHE A 244 8.46 -4.51 -20.43
CA PHE A 244 7.28 -4.69 -21.27
C PHE A 244 7.73 -4.18 -22.64
N ASP A 245 7.84 -5.08 -23.61
CA ASP A 245 8.09 -4.69 -25.00
C ASP A 245 7.06 -3.61 -25.40
N SER A 246 7.63 -2.47 -25.81
CA SER A 246 7.10 -1.29 -26.53
C SER A 246 5.59 -1.13 -26.70
#